data_AF-A0A4R2CK41-F1
#
_entry.id   AF-A0A4R2CK41-F1
#
_cell.length_a   1.000
_cell.length_b   1.000
_cell.length_c   1.000
_cell.angle_alpha   90.00
_cell.angle_beta   90.00
_cell.angle_gamma   90.00
#
_symmetry.space_group_name_H-M   'P 1'
#
loop_
_entity.id
_entity.type
_entity.pdbx_description
1 polymer ?
#
loop_
_entity_poly.entity_id
_entity_poly.type
_entity_poly.pdbx_seq_one_letter_code
_entity_poly.pdbx_strand_id
1 'polypeptide(L)' 'MYIWRPILADPRMCEYIDLNTRLTIDDLANFHEALDLKEAIHEHARKEQERKR' A
#
# COMPACT_ATOMS: atom_id res chain seq x y z
N MET A 1 -6.83 2.95 12.73
CA MET A 1 -5.74 2.96 11.75
C MET A 1 -5.63 1.55 11.19
N TYR A 2 -6.14 1.32 9.98
CA TYR A 2 -5.94 0.04 9.31
C TYR A 2 -4.47 -0.02 8.93
N ILE A 3 -3.66 -0.71 9.74
CA ILE A 3 -2.22 -0.82 9.49
C ILE A 3 -2.07 -1.73 8.28
N TRP A 4 -1.97 -1.15 7.09
CA TRP A 4 -1.65 -1.83 5.84
C TRP A 4 -0.28 -2.46 5.97
N ARG A 5 -0.19 -3.73 6.39
CA ARG A 5 1.11 -4.40 6.55
C ARG A 5 1.70 -4.66 5.16
N PRO A 6 2.85 -4.07 4.77
CA PRO A 6 3.41 -4.26 3.42
C PRO A 6 3.69 -5.73 3.07
N ILE A 7 3.99 -6.54 4.09
CA ILE A 7 4.18 -8.00 4.00
C ILE A 7 2.88 -8.79 3.72
N LEU A 8 1.72 -8.21 4.01
CA LEU A 8 0.39 -8.80 3.77
C LEU A 8 -0.34 -8.14 2.58
N ALA A 9 0.29 -7.17 1.91
CA ALA A 9 -0.29 -6.52 0.74
C ALA A 9 -0.45 -7.51 -0.44
N ASP A 10 -1.36 -7.20 -1.36
CA ASP A 10 -1.51 -7.91 -2.63
C ASP A 10 -1.35 -6.95 -3.83
N PRO A 11 -0.28 -7.08 -4.64
CA PRO A 11 0.84 -8.01 -4.45
C PRO A 11 1.69 -7.65 -3.22
N ARG A 12 2.39 -8.65 -2.68
CA ARG A 12 3.27 -8.48 -1.51
C ARG A 12 4.41 -7.52 -1.84
N MET A 13 4.66 -6.53 -0.98
CA MET A 13 5.71 -5.53 -1.21
C MET A 13 7.09 -5.96 -0.70
N CYS A 14 7.13 -6.74 0.39
CA CYS A 14 8.38 -7.25 0.95
C CYS A 14 8.18 -8.60 1.67
N GLU A 15 9.26 -9.34 1.86
CA GLU A 15 9.24 -10.57 2.65
C GLU A 15 9.56 -10.30 4.13
N TYR A 16 9.32 -11.30 4.98
CA TYR A 16 9.64 -11.20 6.41
C TYR A 16 11.15 -11.05 6.64
N ILE A 17 11.97 -11.71 5.82
CA ILE A 17 13.42 -11.67 5.94
C ILE A 17 13.96 -10.26 5.66
N ASP A 18 13.32 -9.50 4.76
CA ASP A 18 13.76 -8.16 4.39
C ASP A 18 13.64 -7.18 5.58
N LEU A 19 12.65 -7.38 6.45
CA LEU A 19 12.44 -6.57 7.67
C LEU A 19 13.60 -6.63 8.66
N ASN A 20 14.32 -7.76 8.67
CA ASN A 20 15.42 -8.00 9.61
C ASN A 20 16.80 -7.77 8.99
N THR A 21 16.89 -7.59 7.66
CA THR A 21 18.18 -7.69 6.95
C THR A 21 18.45 -6.58 5.95
N ARG A 22 17.42 -5.93 5.39
CA ARG A 22 17.59 -5.04 4.22
C ARG A 22 16.80 -3.74 4.30
N LEU A 23 15.62 -3.77 4.92
CA LEU A 23 14.72 -2.63 4.94
C LEU A 23 14.89 -1.82 6.21
N THR A 24 14.87 -0.50 6.02
CA THR A 24 14.83 0.46 7.10
C THR A 24 13.39 0.79 7.49
N ILE A 25 13.22 1.52 8.59
CA ILE A 25 11.91 2.05 8.98
C ILE A 25 11.37 3.00 7.90
N ASP A 26 12.24 3.78 7.26
CA ASP A 26 11.86 4.73 6.22
C ASP A 26 11.36 4.01 4.96
N ASP A 27 11.98 2.88 4.59
CA ASP A 27 11.47 2.04 3.49
C ASP A 27 10.06 1.52 3.78
N LEU A 28 9.80 1.13 5.04
CA LEU A 28 8.47 0.69 5.46
C LEU A 28 7.47 1.83 5.44
N ALA A 29 7.85 3.04 5.85
CA ALA A 29 7.01 4.23 5.75
C ALA A 29 6.64 4.53 4.29
N ASN A 30 7.61 4.47 3.37
CA ASN A 30 7.38 4.64 1.94
C ASN A 30 6.42 3.58 1.37
N PHE A 31 6.50 2.32 1.83
CA PHE A 31 5.53 1.29 1.43
C PHE A 31 4.12 1.59 1.92
N HIS A 32 3.96 2.13 3.12
CA HIS A 32 2.66 2.56 3.62
C HIS A 32 2.07 3.67 2.74
N GLU A 33 2.86 4.69 2.41
CA GLU A 33 2.41 5.78 1.52
C GLU A 33 2.02 5.28 0.13
N ALA A 34 2.77 4.33 -0.43
CA ALA A 34 2.45 3.73 -1.72
C ALA A 34 1.12 2.96 -1.70
N LEU A 35 0.82 2.24 -0.60
CA LEU A 35 -0.44 1.52 -0.43
C LEU A 35 -1.62 2.49 -0.29
N ASP A 36 -1.45 3.55 0.49
CA ASP A 36 -2.48 4.59 0.64
C ASP A 36 -2.76 5.29 -0.70
N LEU A 37 -1.73 5.58 -1.50
CA LEU A 37 -1.88 6.16 -2.82
C LEU A 37 -2.64 5.22 -3.77
N LYS A 38 -2.32 3.92 -3.75
CA LYS A 38 -3.03 2.91 -4.56
C LYS A 38 -4.52 2.88 -4.20
N GLU A 39 -4.85 2.87 -2.90
CA GLU A 39 -6.24 2.91 -2.43
C GLU A 39 -6.96 4.18 -2.90
N ALA A 40 -6.32 5.34 -2.78
CA ALA A 40 -6.87 6.61 -3.24
C ALA A 40 -7.17 6.62 -4.75
N ILE A 41 -6.27 6.04 -5.57
CA ILE A 41 -6.47 5.90 -7.02
C ILE A 41 -7.69 5.01 -7.31
N HIS A 42 -7.81 3.86 -6.63
CA HIS A 42 -8.96 2.97 -6.81
C HIS A 42 -10.28 3.64 -6.41
N GLU A 43 -10.30 4.35 -5.29
CA GLU A 43 -11.48 5.07 -4.83
C GLU A 43 -11.87 6.21 -5.80
N HIS A 44 -10.89 6.94 -6.33
CA HIS A 44 -11.15 7.96 -7.34
C HIS A 44 -11.75 7.35 -8.61
N ALA A 45 -11.16 6.25 -9.11
CA ALA A 45 -11.68 5.55 -10.29
C ALA A 45 -13.11 5.04 -10.08
N ARG A 46 -13.42 4.51 -8.89
CA ARG A 46 -14.76 4.07 -8.51
C ARG A 46 -15.76 5.22 -8.55
N LYS A 47 -15.44 6.36 -7.92
CA LYS A 47 -16.28 7.56 -7.94
C LYS A 47 -16.50 8.10 -9.35
N GLU A 48 -15.48 8.05 -10.21
CA GLU A 48 -15.61 8.52 -11.59
C GLU A 48 -16.53 7.62 -12.42
N GLN A 49 -16.49 6.30 -12.20
CA GLN A 49 -17.43 5.36 -12.81
C GLN A 49 -18.88 5.60 -12.34
N GLU A 50 -19.08 5.86 -11.05
CA GLU A 50 -20.39 6.18 -10.48
C GLU A 50 -20.97 7.48 -11.06
N ARG A 51 -20.13 8.51 -11.30
CA ARG A 51 -20.58 9.78 -11.91
C ARG A 51 -20.98 9.66 -13.39
N LYS A 52 -20.49 8.63 -14.09
CA LYS A 52 -20.79 8.39 -15.52
C LYS A 52 -22.02 7.50 -15.73
N ARG A 53 -22.55 6.88 -14.68
CA ARG A 53 -23.81 6.12 -14.69
C ARG A 53 -24.99 7.03 -14.36
#